data_AF-A0A520ZQ00-F1
#
_entry.id   AF-A0A520ZQ00-F1
#
_cell.length_a   1.000
_cell.length_b   1.000
_cell.length_c   1.000
_cell.angle_alpha   90.00
_cell.angle_beta   90.00
_cell.angle_gamma   90.00
#
_symmetry.space_group_name_H-M   'P 1'
#
loop_
_entity.id
_entity.type
_entity.pdbx_description
1 polymer ?
#
loop_
_entity_poly.entity_id
_entity_poly.type
_entity_poly.pdbx_seq_one_letter_code
_entity_poly.pdbx_strand_id
1 'polypeptide(L)'
;MSDKPSKSHGRLSIGATVRPRELMTDRPHLKGAWAAKVITLFPEAFPGFLGVSLLGKALNDGLWRLETVDLRTFGEGKHRNVDDTPAGGGAGMVLRADVM
;
A
#
# COMPACT_ATOMS: atom_id res chain seq x y z
N MET A 1 18.98 31.38 9.96
CA MET A 1 20.00 30.37 9.63
C MET A 1 19.33 29.36 8.72
N SER A 2 19.75 29.33 7.45
CA SER A 2 19.15 28.52 6.39
C SER A 2 19.76 27.12 6.42
N ASP A 3 18.93 26.10 6.68
CA ASP A 3 19.33 24.71 6.56
C ASP A 3 19.46 24.35 5.07
N LYS A 4 20.69 24.09 4.63
CA LYS A 4 20.99 23.58 3.29
C LYS A 4 20.68 22.07 3.27
N PRO A 5 19.97 21.54 2.26
CA PRO A 5 19.84 20.10 2.12
C PRO A 5 21.20 19.48 1.73
N SER A 6 21.61 18.45 2.47
CA SER A 6 22.83 17.67 2.22
C SER A 6 22.79 16.99 0.85
N LYS A 7 23.74 17.35 -0.03
CA LYS A 7 23.89 16.83 -1.41
C LYS A 7 24.69 15.53 -1.48
N SER A 8 24.35 14.53 -0.67
CA SER A 8 25.03 13.24 -0.73
C SER A 8 24.08 12.11 -0.38
N HIS A 9 23.40 11.56 -1.39
CA HIS A 9 23.02 10.16 -1.32
C HIS A 9 24.34 9.39 -1.15
N GLY A 10 24.51 8.72 0.00
CA GLY A 10 25.77 8.06 0.35
C GLY A 10 26.28 7.09 -0.71
N ARG A 11 27.50 6.55 -0.52
CA ARG A 11 28.17 5.66 -1.47
C ARG A 11 27.28 4.47 -1.85
N LEU A 12 26.72 4.51 -3.06
CA LEU A 12 25.92 3.41 -3.62
C LEU A 12 26.88 2.27 -3.99
N SER A 13 26.63 1.06 -3.46
CA SER A 13 27.28 -0.17 -3.90
C SER A 13 26.35 -0.90 -4.86
N ILE A 14 26.91 -1.36 -5.99
CA ILE A 14 26.19 -2.13 -7.00
C ILE A 14 26.80 -3.53 -7.04
N GLY A 15 25.96 -4.56 -6.93
CA GLY A 15 26.34 -5.96 -7.06
C GLY A 15 25.43 -6.67 -8.05
N ALA A 16 26.00 -7.52 -8.91
CA ALA A 16 25.23 -8.36 -9.83
C ALA A 16 24.66 -9.58 -9.10
N THR A 17 23.43 -9.95 -9.44
CA THR A 17 22.75 -11.15 -8.92
C THR A 17 22.07 -11.89 -10.06
N VAL A 18 22.10 -13.22 -9.99
CA VAL A 18 21.39 -14.12 -10.92
C VAL A 18 19.92 -14.31 -10.52
N ARG A 19 19.54 -13.93 -9.29
CA ARG A 19 18.17 -14.03 -8.81
C ARG A 19 17.35 -12.85 -9.37
N PRO A 20 16.21 -13.10 -10.06
CA PRO A 20 15.33 -12.04 -10.53
C PRO A 20 14.90 -11.12 -9.37
N ARG A 21 14.91 -9.80 -9.60
CA ARG A 21 14.55 -8.79 -8.59
C ARG A 21 13.20 -9.05 -7.92
N GLU A 22 12.23 -9.55 -8.69
CA GLU A 22 10.90 -9.90 -8.18
C GLU A 22 10.97 -10.90 -7.03
N LEU A 23 11.84 -11.91 -7.15
CA LEU A 23 12.05 -12.95 -6.13
C LEU A 23 12.91 -12.47 -4.96
N MET A 24 13.39 -11.22 -4.95
CA MET A 24 14.20 -10.64 -3.88
C MET A 24 13.37 -9.75 -2.94
N THR A 25 12.09 -9.54 -3.25
CA THR A 25 11.17 -8.82 -2.37
C THR A 25 10.69 -9.72 -1.22
N ASP A 26 10.26 -9.13 -0.11
CA ASP A 26 9.74 -9.87 1.05
C ASP A 26 8.48 -10.69 0.71
N ARG A 27 7.73 -10.27 -0.32
CA ARG A 27 6.49 -10.92 -0.78
C ARG A 27 6.41 -10.95 -2.31
N PRO A 28 7.13 -11.87 -2.97
CA PRO A 28 7.18 -11.93 -4.42
C PRO A 28 5.83 -12.29 -5.05
N HIS A 29 5.55 -11.80 -6.26
CA HIS A 29 4.42 -12.27 -7.05
C HIS A 29 4.71 -13.65 -7.63
N LEU A 30 4.32 -14.70 -6.91
CA LEU A 30 4.48 -16.07 -7.35
C LEU A 30 3.46 -16.42 -8.44
N LYS A 31 3.92 -17.09 -9.50
CA LYS A 31 3.06 -17.56 -10.58
C LYS A 31 2.00 -18.52 -10.01
N GLY A 32 0.72 -18.21 -10.25
CA GLY A 32 -0.41 -19.03 -9.81
C GLY A 32 -0.90 -18.74 -8.39
N ALA A 33 -0.19 -17.92 -7.61
CA ALA A 33 -0.69 -17.43 -6.33
C ALA A 33 -1.76 -16.36 -6.57
N TRP A 34 -2.87 -16.45 -5.84
CA TRP A 34 -3.93 -15.44 -5.92
C TRP A 34 -3.49 -14.14 -5.24
N ALA A 35 -3.88 -12.99 -5.78
CA ALA A 35 -3.49 -11.69 -5.25
C ALA A 35 -4.70 -10.77 -5.05
N ALA A 36 -4.81 -10.21 -3.85
CA ALA A 36 -5.77 -9.16 -3.53
C ALA A 36 -5.07 -7.82 -3.29
N LYS A 37 -5.66 -6.76 -3.84
CA LYS A 37 -5.40 -5.38 -3.43
C LYS A 37 -6.60 -4.84 -2.69
N VAL A 38 -6.37 -4.19 -1.55
CA VAL A 38 -7.42 -3.54 -0.76
C VAL A 38 -7.12 -2.06 -0.67
N ILE A 39 -7.98 -1.27 -1.30
CA ILE A 39 -7.99 0.19 -1.17
C ILE A 39 -8.75 0.52 0.11
N THR A 40 -8.09 1.20 1.05
CA THR A 40 -8.65 1.45 2.38
C THR A 40 -8.09 2.72 2.99
N LEU A 41 -8.86 3.31 3.91
CA LEU A 41 -8.38 4.37 4.79
C LEU A 41 -7.63 3.81 6.02
N PHE A 42 -7.62 2.50 6.24
CA PHE A 42 -6.98 1.88 7.40
C PHE A 42 -6.13 0.68 6.94
N PRO A 43 -4.99 0.92 6.26
CA PRO A 43 -4.11 -0.15 5.80
C PRO A 43 -3.61 -1.05 6.95
N GLU A 44 -3.44 -0.49 8.15
CA GLU A 44 -3.01 -1.18 9.37
C GLU A 44 -4.03 -2.19 9.92
N ALA A 45 -5.30 -2.09 9.50
CA ALA A 45 -6.32 -3.06 9.87
C ALA A 45 -6.10 -4.43 9.19
N PHE A 46 -5.22 -4.49 8.19
CA PHE A 46 -4.92 -5.70 7.42
C PHE A 46 -3.57 -6.31 7.85
N PRO A 47 -3.44 -7.66 7.79
CA PRO A 47 -4.41 -8.60 7.23
C PRO A 47 -5.61 -8.87 8.16
N GLY A 48 -5.57 -8.44 9.42
CA GLY A 48 -6.66 -8.64 10.36
C GLY A 48 -7.06 -10.12 10.45
N PHE A 49 -8.35 -10.41 10.29
CA PHE A 49 -8.86 -11.79 10.26
C PHE A 49 -8.31 -12.63 9.10
N LEU A 50 -7.85 -12.01 8.00
CA LEU A 50 -7.22 -12.74 6.90
C LEU A 50 -5.84 -13.30 7.30
N GLY A 51 -5.27 -12.81 8.40
CA GLY A 51 -4.01 -13.29 8.96
C GLY A 51 -4.16 -14.47 9.92
N VAL A 52 -5.37 -14.97 10.18
CA VAL A 52 -5.59 -16.03 11.18
C VAL A 52 -5.84 -17.40 10.54
N SER A 53 -5.56 -18.47 11.30
CA SER A 53 -5.88 -19.86 10.92
C SER A 53 -5.36 -20.24 9.52
N LEU A 54 -6.16 -20.97 8.73
CA LEU A 54 -5.81 -21.44 7.40
C LEU A 54 -5.50 -20.29 6.42
N LEU A 55 -6.20 -19.15 6.51
CA LEU A 55 -5.94 -17.99 5.64
C LEU A 55 -4.56 -17.40 5.92
N GLY A 56 -4.22 -17.20 7.18
CA GLY A 56 -2.91 -16.72 7.60
C GLY A 56 -1.78 -17.69 7.24
N LYS A 57 -2.01 -19.00 7.42
CA LYS A 57 -1.05 -20.01 6.98
C LYS A 57 -0.82 -19.95 5.48
N ALA A 58 -1.88 -19.91 4.67
CA ALA A 58 -1.76 -19.83 3.22
C ALA A 58 -1.10 -18.52 2.75
N LEU A 59 -1.26 -17.43 3.49
CA LEU A 59 -0.58 -16.15 3.25
C LEU A 59 0.93 -16.28 3.51
N ASN A 60 1.31 -16.93 4.61
CA ASN A 60 2.71 -17.18 4.98
C ASN A 60 3.39 -18.18 4.03
N ASP A 61 2.64 -19.16 3.54
CA ASP A 61 3.09 -20.14 2.55
C ASP A 61 3.16 -19.55 1.11
N GLY A 62 2.74 -18.29 0.93
CA GLY A 62 2.76 -17.59 -0.37
C GLY A 62 1.75 -18.10 -1.39
N LEU A 63 0.75 -18.89 -0.96
CA LEU A 63 -0.32 -19.40 -1.82
C LEU A 63 -1.27 -18.30 -2.27
N TRP A 64 -1.34 -17.23 -1.48
CA TRP A 64 -1.96 -15.98 -1.85
C TRP A 64 -1.22 -14.78 -1.24
N ARG A 65 -1.51 -13.58 -1.74
CA ARG A 65 -0.94 -12.32 -1.24
C ARG A 65 -1.98 -11.23 -1.04
N LEU A 66 -1.68 -10.34 -0.11
CA LEU A 66 -2.46 -9.16 0.21
C LEU A 66 -1.58 -7.91 0.12
N GLU A 67 -2.06 -6.91 -0.61
CA GLU A 67 -1.48 -5.58 -0.69
C GLU A 67 -2.54 -4.56 -0.27
N THR A 68 -2.22 -3.68 0.68
CA THR A 68 -3.08 -2.57 1.04
C THR A 68 -2.61 -1.29 0.35
N VAL A 69 -3.58 -0.50 -0.10
CA VAL A 69 -3.37 0.81 -0.70
C VAL A 69 -4.03 1.83 0.23
N ASP A 70 -3.21 2.69 0.84
CA ASP A 70 -3.70 3.78 1.69
C ASP A 70 -4.26 4.90 0.81
N LEU A 71 -5.60 5.00 0.78
CA LEU A 71 -6.31 5.98 -0.03
C LEU A 71 -5.94 7.43 0.35
N ARG A 72 -5.54 7.69 1.60
CA ARG A 72 -5.13 9.04 2.03
C ARG A 72 -3.88 9.54 1.31
N THR A 73 -3.05 8.65 0.76
CA THR A 73 -1.88 9.07 -0.02
C THR A 73 -2.24 9.77 -1.33
N PHE A 74 -3.46 9.58 -1.81
CA PHE A 74 -4.01 10.20 -3.03
C PHE A 74 -4.93 11.38 -2.71
N GLY A 75 -5.20 11.66 -1.43
CA GLY A 75 -6.08 12.74 -1.01
C GLY A 75 -5.50 14.13 -1.28
N GLU A 76 -6.38 15.11 -1.45
CA GLU A 76 -6.00 16.45 -1.87
C GLU A 76 -5.59 17.39 -0.72
N GLY A 77 -4.69 18.32 -1.05
CA GLY A 77 -4.28 19.39 -0.17
C GLY A 77 -3.47 18.93 1.05
N LYS A 78 -3.22 19.87 1.98
CA LYS A 78 -2.39 19.62 3.17
C LYS A 78 -2.96 18.52 4.08
N HIS A 79 -4.27 18.39 4.12
CA HIS A 79 -4.96 17.45 5.01
C HIS A 79 -5.27 16.10 4.36
N ARG A 80 -4.84 15.88 3.09
CA ARG A 80 -5.10 14.65 2.34
C ARG A 80 -6.59 14.30 2.33
N ASN A 81 -7.41 15.25 1.91
CA ASN A 81 -8.86 15.06 1.91
C ASN A 81 -9.29 14.02 0.87
N VAL A 82 -10.12 13.06 1.27
CA VAL A 82 -10.52 11.89 0.47
C VAL A 82 -12.03 11.83 0.22
N ASP A 83 -12.82 12.65 0.92
CA ASP A 83 -14.27 12.71 0.84
C ASP A 83 -14.76 14.16 0.70
N ASP A 84 -16.01 14.30 0.27
CA ASP A 84 -16.69 15.59 0.15
C ASP A 84 -18.19 15.45 0.47
N THR A 85 -18.86 16.60 0.60
CA THR A 85 -20.30 16.69 0.85
C THR A 85 -21.08 16.10 -0.34
N PRO A 86 -22.12 15.28 -0.11
CA PRO A 86 -22.93 14.75 -1.19
C PRO A 86 -23.57 15.85 -2.04
N ALA A 87 -23.56 15.68 -3.37
CA ALA A 87 -24.31 16.54 -4.26
C ALA A 87 -25.82 16.42 -3.97
N GLY A 88 -26.51 17.56 -3.86
CA GLY A 88 -27.92 17.61 -3.44
C GLY A 88 -28.15 17.72 -1.92
N GLY A 89 -27.08 17.73 -1.12
CA GLY A 89 -27.14 17.83 0.33
C GLY A 89 -27.49 16.51 1.03
N GLY A 90 -27.63 16.57 2.35
CA GLY A 90 -27.83 15.40 3.21
C GLY A 90 -26.76 15.26 4.28
N ALA A 91 -27.00 14.42 5.27
CA ALA A 91 -26.01 14.14 6.31
C ALA A 91 -24.95 13.16 5.80
N GLY A 92 -23.70 13.35 6.24
CA GLY A 92 -22.58 12.47 5.92
C GLY A 92 -21.69 13.00 4.79
N MET A 93 -20.75 12.15 4.37
CA MET A 93 -19.72 12.44 3.37
C MET A 93 -19.64 11.30 2.35
N VAL A 94 -19.15 11.60 1.15
CA VAL A 94 -18.95 10.62 0.05
C VAL A 94 -17.49 10.66 -0.38
N LEU A 95 -16.88 9.49 -0.55
CA LEU A 95 -15.54 9.38 -1.11
C LEU A 95 -15.50 10.05 -2.50
N ARG A 96 -14.47 10.85 -2.73
CA ARG A 96 -14.33 11.56 -3.98
C ARG A 96 -13.83 10.63 -5.08
N ALA A 97 -14.40 10.79 -6.27
CA ALA A 97 -14.08 9.94 -7.42
C ALA A 97 -12.67 10.16 -7.99
N ASP A 98 -12.09 11.35 -7.81
CA ASP A 98 -10.76 11.71 -8.29
C ASP A 98 -9.62 11.22 -7.39
N VAL A 99 -9.94 10.77 -6.17
CA VAL A 99 -9.01 10.17 -5.22
C VAL A 99 -8.92 8.64 -5.40
N MET A 100 -9.88 8.03 -6.10
CA MET A 100 -10.03 6.57 -6.24
C MET A 100 -9.34 5.97 -7.47
#